data_AF-A0A938G4D5-F1
#
_entry.id   AF-A0A938G4D5-F1
#
_cell.length_a   1.000
_cell.length_b   1.000
_cell.length_c   1.000
_cell.angle_alpha   90.00
_cell.angle_beta   90.00
_cell.angle_gamma   90.00
#
_symmetry.space_group_name_H-M   'P 1'
#
loop_
_entity.id
_entity.type
_entity.pdbx_description
1 polymer ?
#
loop_
_entity_poly.entity_id
_entity_poly.type
_entity_poly.pdbx_seq_one_letter_code
_entity_poly.pdbx_strand_id
1 'polypeptide(L)'
;AARAKKEAKAKAARKRADEQRRKAAKKKAEAAKRAARAKAEAARRKKAQQRKLDERKRKAARLAAERDRKRARLEAERERKRLAREKLAERKRILKERLAEKKRRDLERQVATEERRREQARKRAIIDEERREKQRERDKVTKAKEAERQAREAERARIRAIRDEDERRIREQQEKAMAKPVKPPIIKFEPVDGITPTKDFDLAFLLSQRQLLIEKRVELLGQAKRLEQDAMEIVDNQEMGDVDFGEEGGEGDTMVVERERDLILSEQARLEVEAIDAALKRMEIGEYGYSSYSGLPIPRERLEVLPWTTELVTERAGGLGNR
;
A
#
# COMPACT_ATOMS: atom_id res chain seq x y z
N ALA A 1 47.52 -136.08 147.57
CA ALA A 1 47.66 -134.61 147.71
C ALA A 1 48.34 -133.87 146.52
N ALA A 2 48.92 -134.54 145.51
CA ALA A 2 49.67 -133.85 144.44
C ALA A 2 48.84 -133.33 143.23
N ARG A 3 47.60 -133.78 143.03
CA ARG A 3 46.74 -133.34 141.90
C ARG A 3 46.07 -131.98 142.12
N ALA A 4 45.72 -131.62 143.35
CA ALA A 4 44.97 -130.38 143.64
C ALA A 4 45.79 -129.08 143.45
N LYS A 5 47.12 -129.11 143.65
CA LYS A 5 47.97 -127.91 143.46
C LYS A 5 48.24 -127.54 141.99
N LYS A 6 48.17 -128.50 141.06
CA LYS A 6 48.41 -128.23 139.62
C LYS A 6 47.22 -127.53 138.95
N GLU A 7 45.98 -127.86 139.34
CA GLU A 7 44.77 -127.22 138.79
C GLU A 7 44.60 -125.75 139.22
N ALA A 8 44.99 -125.41 140.46
CA ALA A 8 44.87 -124.04 140.96
C ALA A 8 45.78 -123.05 140.20
N LYS A 9 47.02 -123.46 139.85
CA LYS A 9 47.95 -122.63 139.07
C LYS A 9 47.48 -122.40 137.63
N ALA A 10 46.85 -123.39 137.00
CA ALA A 10 46.33 -123.28 135.63
C ALA A 10 45.12 -122.32 135.53
N LYS A 11 44.23 -122.31 136.54
CA LYS A 11 43.08 -121.38 136.58
C LYS A 11 43.51 -119.91 136.76
N ALA A 12 44.52 -119.64 137.58
CA ALA A 12 45.03 -118.28 137.79
C ALA A 12 45.72 -117.70 136.54
N ALA A 13 46.46 -118.52 135.79
CA ALA A 13 47.10 -118.11 134.54
C ALA A 13 46.09 -117.78 133.44
N ARG A 14 45.01 -118.56 133.30
CA ARG A 14 43.94 -118.30 132.33
C ARG A 14 43.19 -116.99 132.61
N LYS A 15 42.89 -116.68 133.88
CA LYS A 15 42.24 -115.40 134.27
C LYS A 15 43.09 -114.18 133.88
N ARG A 16 44.40 -114.21 134.10
CA ARG A 16 45.30 -113.09 133.74
C ARG A 16 45.42 -112.90 132.23
N ALA A 17 45.47 -113.99 131.46
CA ALA A 17 45.52 -113.94 130.01
C ALA A 17 44.23 -113.33 129.41
N ASP A 18 43.05 -113.69 129.93
CA ASP A 18 41.78 -113.12 129.50
C ASP A 18 41.64 -111.63 129.84
N GLU A 19 42.13 -111.21 131.00
CA GLU A 19 42.09 -109.80 131.40
C GLU A 19 43.01 -108.93 130.51
N GLN A 20 44.19 -109.44 130.15
CA GLN A 20 45.09 -108.77 129.21
C GLN A 20 44.49 -108.69 127.80
N ARG A 21 43.83 -109.75 127.32
CA ARG A 21 43.13 -109.75 126.03
C ARG A 21 41.99 -108.72 126.00
N ARG A 22 41.20 -108.62 127.08
CA ARG A 22 40.13 -107.61 127.22
C ARG A 22 40.69 -106.18 127.21
N LYS A 23 41.79 -105.92 127.93
CA LYS A 23 42.44 -104.59 127.94
C LYS A 23 43.02 -104.22 126.57
N ALA A 24 43.64 -105.16 125.87
CA ALA A 24 44.15 -104.96 124.51
C ALA A 24 43.02 -104.72 123.49
N ALA A 25 41.93 -105.47 123.59
CA ALA A 25 40.74 -105.28 122.75
C ALA A 25 40.09 -103.90 122.99
N LYS A 26 39.99 -103.45 124.25
CA LYS A 26 39.45 -102.12 124.59
C LYS A 26 40.31 -100.99 124.02
N LYS A 27 41.65 -101.09 124.10
CA LYS A 27 42.57 -100.11 123.49
C LYS A 27 42.48 -100.09 121.96
N LYS A 28 42.40 -101.24 121.30
CA LYS A 28 42.21 -101.31 119.83
C LYS A 28 40.88 -100.71 119.40
N ALA A 29 39.80 -100.97 120.14
CA ALA A 29 38.48 -100.39 119.86
C ALA A 29 38.47 -98.86 120.05
N GLU A 30 39.17 -98.34 121.06
CA GLU A 30 39.30 -96.89 121.27
C GLU A 30 40.13 -96.21 120.16
N ALA A 31 41.25 -96.81 119.76
CA ALA A 31 42.07 -96.32 118.65
C ALA A 31 41.30 -96.32 117.32
N ALA A 32 40.51 -97.38 117.05
CA ALA A 32 39.63 -97.45 115.88
C ALA A 32 38.56 -96.34 115.90
N LYS A 33 37.96 -96.05 117.06
CA LYS A 33 37.00 -94.94 117.22
C LYS A 33 37.64 -93.57 117.00
N ARG A 34 38.85 -93.33 117.49
CA ARG A 34 39.60 -92.07 117.25
C ARG A 34 39.96 -91.91 115.77
N ALA A 35 40.43 -92.97 115.11
CA ALA A 35 40.73 -92.96 113.68
C ALA A 35 39.47 -92.71 112.82
N ALA A 36 38.33 -93.30 113.18
CA ALA A 36 37.05 -93.05 112.51
C ALA A 36 36.58 -91.60 112.67
N ARG A 37 36.71 -91.02 113.87
CA ARG A 37 36.40 -89.60 114.13
C ARG A 37 37.31 -88.65 113.32
N ALA A 38 38.61 -88.91 113.28
CA ALA A 38 39.56 -88.11 112.49
C ALA A 38 39.26 -88.19 110.98
N LYS A 39 38.90 -89.37 110.45
CA LYS A 39 38.48 -89.53 109.04
C LYS A 39 37.18 -88.76 108.75
N ALA A 40 36.19 -88.81 109.66
CA ALA A 40 34.95 -88.07 109.51
C ALA A 40 35.18 -86.55 109.55
N GLU A 41 36.06 -86.06 110.42
CA GLU A 41 36.41 -84.64 110.50
C GLU A 41 37.18 -84.17 109.26
N ALA A 42 38.14 -84.95 108.76
CA ALA A 42 38.85 -84.67 107.53
C ALA A 42 37.91 -84.62 106.31
N ALA A 43 36.94 -85.53 106.22
CA ALA A 43 35.91 -85.51 105.18
C ALA A 43 34.99 -84.27 105.29
N ARG A 44 34.63 -83.85 106.51
CA ARG A 44 33.87 -82.60 106.74
C ARG A 44 34.67 -81.36 106.32
N ARG A 45 35.97 -81.29 106.67
CA ARG A 45 36.85 -80.18 106.26
C ARG A 45 37.01 -80.11 104.73
N LYS A 46 37.19 -81.25 104.05
CA LYS A 46 37.25 -81.32 102.57
C LYS A 46 35.93 -80.85 101.93
N LYS A 47 34.78 -81.33 102.42
CA LYS A 47 33.47 -80.85 101.93
C LYS A 47 33.26 -79.35 102.17
N ALA A 48 33.71 -78.81 103.31
CA ALA A 48 33.64 -77.38 103.59
C ALA A 48 34.56 -76.56 102.68
N GLN A 49 35.77 -77.03 102.39
CA GLN A 49 36.68 -76.39 101.43
C GLN A 49 36.13 -76.42 100.00
N GLN A 50 35.54 -77.55 99.58
CA GLN A 50 34.92 -77.68 98.26
C GLN A 50 33.72 -76.74 98.10
N ARG A 51 32.83 -76.65 99.12
CA ARG A 51 31.73 -75.66 99.13
C ARG A 51 32.23 -74.22 99.02
N LYS A 52 33.32 -73.85 99.72
CA LYS A 52 33.92 -72.51 99.61
C LYS A 52 34.50 -72.24 98.22
N LEU A 53 35.12 -73.23 97.58
CA LEU A 53 35.62 -73.11 96.21
C LEU A 53 34.48 -72.98 95.20
N ASP A 54 33.43 -73.78 95.33
CA ASP A 54 32.25 -73.71 94.47
C ASP A 54 31.50 -72.38 94.63
N GLU A 55 31.42 -71.85 95.86
CA GLU A 55 30.86 -70.53 96.11
C GLU A 55 31.72 -69.42 95.48
N ARG A 56 33.05 -69.49 95.58
CA ARG A 56 33.97 -68.55 94.90
C ARG A 56 33.83 -68.63 93.39
N LYS A 57 33.74 -69.84 92.81
CA LYS A 57 33.52 -70.04 91.37
C LYS A 57 32.18 -69.48 90.91
N ARG A 58 31.10 -69.68 91.68
CA ARG A 58 29.78 -69.11 91.40
C ARG A 58 29.78 -67.58 91.47
N LYS A 59 30.46 -66.98 92.45
CA LYS A 59 30.63 -65.52 92.55
C LYS A 59 31.44 -64.97 91.38
N ALA A 60 32.55 -65.61 91.02
CA ALA A 60 33.36 -65.23 89.87
C ALA A 60 32.57 -65.34 88.55
N ALA A 61 31.80 -66.41 88.35
CA ALA A 61 30.95 -66.60 87.18
C ALA A 61 29.82 -65.55 87.10
N ARG A 62 29.21 -65.18 88.24
CA ARG A 62 28.21 -64.09 88.29
C ARG A 62 28.82 -62.74 87.90
N LEU A 63 30.00 -62.42 88.44
CA LEU A 63 30.71 -61.18 88.12
C LEU A 63 31.18 -61.15 86.65
N ALA A 64 31.61 -62.27 86.09
CA ALA A 64 31.95 -62.39 84.68
C ALA A 64 30.71 -62.16 83.79
N ALA A 65 29.60 -62.85 84.07
CA ALA A 65 28.35 -62.67 83.35
C ALA A 65 27.80 -61.24 83.44
N GLU A 66 27.96 -60.56 84.58
CA GLU A 66 27.59 -59.15 84.73
C GLU A 66 28.46 -58.22 83.87
N ARG A 67 29.79 -58.46 83.82
CA ARG A 67 30.71 -57.70 82.96
C ARG A 67 30.41 -57.92 81.49
N ASP A 68 30.09 -59.13 81.08
CA ASP A 68 29.73 -59.46 79.69
C ASP A 68 28.38 -58.82 79.30
N ARG A 69 27.38 -58.86 80.19
CA ARG A 69 26.11 -58.12 80.00
C ARG A 69 26.34 -56.61 79.88
N LYS A 70 27.25 -56.03 80.67
CA LYS A 70 27.59 -54.61 80.61
C LYS A 70 28.30 -54.25 79.30
N ARG A 71 29.23 -55.09 78.83
CA ARG A 71 29.90 -54.94 77.53
C ARG A 71 28.92 -55.03 76.36
N ALA A 72 28.06 -56.05 76.35
CA ALA A 72 27.03 -56.23 75.34
C ALA A 72 26.04 -55.04 75.29
N ARG A 73 25.67 -54.47 76.44
CA ARG A 73 24.85 -53.25 76.50
C ARG A 73 25.55 -52.04 75.88
N LEU A 74 26.83 -51.84 76.19
CA LEU A 74 27.62 -50.72 75.64
C LEU A 74 27.85 -50.87 74.13
N GLU A 75 28.08 -52.09 73.65
CA GLU A 75 28.22 -52.39 72.22
C GLU A 75 26.89 -52.17 71.48
N ALA A 76 25.77 -52.69 72.01
CA ALA A 76 24.45 -52.44 71.45
C ALA A 76 24.09 -50.94 71.43
N GLU A 77 24.47 -50.17 72.46
CA GLU A 77 24.28 -48.71 72.47
C GLU A 77 25.13 -48.00 71.41
N ARG A 78 26.39 -48.41 71.24
CA ARG A 78 27.29 -47.89 70.19
C ARG A 78 26.75 -48.19 68.79
N GLU A 79 26.26 -49.39 68.55
CA GLU A 79 25.65 -49.77 67.27
C GLU A 79 24.37 -48.98 67.00
N ARG A 80 23.50 -48.82 68.00
CA ARG A 80 22.30 -47.96 67.88
C ARG A 80 22.67 -46.52 67.54
N LYS A 81 23.69 -45.95 68.19
CA LYS A 81 24.18 -44.59 67.88
C LYS A 81 24.81 -44.50 66.49
N ARG A 82 25.53 -45.53 66.03
CA ARG A 82 26.08 -45.61 64.66
C ARG A 82 24.96 -45.63 63.62
N LEU A 83 24.00 -46.53 63.77
CA LEU A 83 22.83 -46.65 62.88
C LEU A 83 21.99 -45.36 62.87
N ALA A 84 21.82 -44.69 64.01
CA ALA A 84 21.10 -43.42 64.07
C ALA A 84 21.84 -42.30 63.31
N ARG A 85 23.18 -42.22 63.45
CA ARG A 85 24.01 -41.25 62.70
C ARG A 85 24.00 -41.54 61.19
N GLU A 86 24.07 -42.81 60.81
CA GLU A 86 24.02 -43.25 59.41
C GLU A 86 22.67 -42.91 58.77
N LYS A 87 21.55 -43.25 59.42
CA LYS A 87 20.19 -42.88 58.97
C LYS A 87 19.99 -41.37 58.87
N LEU A 88 20.58 -40.59 59.78
CA LEU A 88 20.50 -39.13 59.74
C LEU A 88 21.35 -38.55 58.60
N ALA A 89 22.53 -39.10 58.35
CA ALA A 89 23.38 -38.73 57.21
C ALA A 89 22.71 -39.08 55.87
N GLU A 90 22.09 -40.26 55.77
CA GLU A 90 21.32 -40.70 54.61
C GLU A 90 20.12 -39.77 54.33
N ARG A 91 19.31 -39.47 55.36
CA ARG A 91 18.21 -38.48 55.25
C ARG A 91 18.69 -37.12 54.77
N LYS A 92 19.83 -36.62 55.28
CA LYS A 92 20.42 -35.35 54.84
C LYS A 92 20.90 -35.41 53.39
N ARG A 93 21.47 -36.53 52.94
CA ARG A 93 21.88 -36.74 51.54
C ARG A 93 20.66 -36.72 50.62
N ILE A 94 19.62 -37.48 50.95
CA ILE A 94 18.37 -37.52 50.18
C ILE A 94 17.71 -36.14 50.10
N LEU A 95 17.68 -35.37 51.20
CA LEU A 95 17.16 -34.00 51.19
C LEU A 95 17.99 -33.07 50.28
N LYS A 96 19.33 -33.17 50.34
CA LYS A 96 20.22 -32.37 49.49
C LYS A 96 20.02 -32.71 48.02
N GLU A 97 19.88 -33.99 47.69
CA GLU A 97 19.65 -34.47 46.33
C GLU A 97 18.28 -34.02 45.80
N ARG A 98 17.21 -34.16 46.59
CA ARG A 98 15.87 -33.65 46.24
C ARG A 98 15.86 -32.14 46.04
N LEU A 99 16.58 -31.37 46.86
CA LEU A 99 16.71 -29.92 46.69
C LEU A 99 17.50 -29.56 45.43
N ALA A 100 18.56 -30.31 45.12
CA ALA A 100 19.33 -30.12 43.89
C ALA A 100 18.49 -30.47 42.65
N GLU A 101 17.72 -31.56 42.70
CA GLU A 101 16.80 -31.96 41.63
C GLU A 101 15.69 -30.92 41.42
N LYS A 102 15.09 -30.39 42.50
CA LYS A 102 14.10 -29.32 42.41
C LYS A 102 14.68 -28.07 41.75
N LYS A 103 15.88 -27.63 42.16
CA LYS A 103 16.57 -26.49 41.53
C LYS A 103 16.87 -26.73 40.05
N ARG A 104 17.28 -27.94 39.67
CA ARG A 104 17.49 -28.31 38.26
C ARG A 104 16.19 -28.23 37.46
N ARG A 105 15.09 -28.79 37.97
CA ARG A 105 13.77 -28.73 37.33
C ARG A 105 13.25 -27.30 37.21
N ASP A 106 13.47 -26.45 38.23
CA ASP A 106 13.05 -25.05 38.19
C ASP A 106 13.87 -24.24 37.16
N LEU A 107 15.18 -24.48 37.08
CA LEU A 107 16.05 -23.90 36.03
C LEU A 107 15.64 -24.38 34.63
N GLU A 108 15.39 -25.68 34.45
CA GLU A 108 14.94 -26.25 33.18
C GLU A 108 13.59 -25.65 32.73
N ARG A 109 12.66 -25.46 33.66
CA ARG A 109 11.39 -24.76 33.40
C ARG A 109 11.60 -23.31 32.99
N GLN A 110 12.53 -22.59 33.64
CA GLN A 110 12.85 -21.20 33.29
C GLN A 110 13.49 -21.08 31.90
N VAL A 111 14.40 -21.99 31.56
CA VAL A 111 15.00 -22.04 30.21
C VAL A 111 13.93 -22.35 29.17
N ALA A 112 13.06 -23.34 29.42
CA ALA A 112 11.99 -23.70 28.51
C ALA A 112 10.96 -22.57 28.30
N THR A 113 10.62 -21.79 29.33
CA THR A 113 9.70 -20.65 29.19
C THR A 113 10.34 -19.49 28.43
N GLU A 114 11.62 -19.19 28.68
CA GLU A 114 12.37 -18.16 27.96
C GLU A 114 12.61 -18.54 26.48
N GLU A 115 12.89 -19.81 26.18
CA GLU A 115 12.97 -20.30 24.81
C GLU A 115 11.64 -20.16 24.08
N ARG A 116 10.51 -20.55 24.71
CA ARG A 116 9.18 -20.34 24.14
C ARG A 116 8.89 -18.86 23.89
N ARG A 117 9.27 -17.95 24.80
CA ARG A 117 9.15 -16.50 24.60
C ARG A 117 9.98 -16.01 23.44
N ARG A 118 11.25 -16.45 23.32
CA ARG A 118 12.14 -16.10 22.21
C ARG A 118 11.61 -16.62 20.88
N GLU A 119 11.08 -17.83 20.84
CA GLU A 119 10.48 -18.41 19.63
C GLU A 119 9.22 -17.63 19.21
N GLN A 120 8.35 -17.29 20.16
CA GLN A 120 7.19 -16.44 19.91
C GLN A 120 7.59 -15.04 19.44
N ALA A 121 8.64 -14.44 20.02
CA ALA A 121 9.16 -13.14 19.59
C ALA A 121 9.73 -13.21 18.16
N ARG A 122 10.46 -14.27 17.81
CA ARG A 122 10.95 -14.50 16.43
C ARG A 122 9.80 -14.66 15.45
N LYS A 123 8.77 -15.45 15.78
CA LYS A 123 7.57 -15.61 14.95
C LYS A 123 6.85 -14.28 14.73
N ARG A 124 6.69 -13.46 15.78
CA ARG A 124 6.10 -12.12 15.67
C ARG A 124 6.95 -11.18 14.80
N ALA A 125 8.27 -11.19 14.97
CA ALA A 125 9.18 -10.37 14.18
C ALA A 125 9.10 -10.68 12.68
N ILE A 126 9.04 -11.97 12.31
CA ILE A 126 8.88 -12.41 10.91
C ILE A 126 7.55 -11.90 10.33
N ILE A 127 6.44 -12.05 11.07
CA ILE A 127 5.12 -11.60 10.62
C ILE A 127 5.07 -10.07 10.48
N ASP A 128 5.73 -9.34 11.38
CA ASP A 128 5.79 -7.88 11.33
C ASP A 128 6.66 -7.38 10.18
N GLU A 129 7.75 -8.08 9.87
CA GLU A 129 8.61 -7.82 8.71
C GLU A 129 7.86 -8.09 7.39
N GLU A 130 7.15 -9.22 7.29
CA GLU A 130 6.31 -9.55 6.13
C GLU A 130 5.19 -8.49 5.93
N ARG A 131 4.56 -8.03 7.02
CA ARG A 131 3.57 -6.94 6.97
C ARG A 131 4.19 -5.61 6.49
N ARG A 132 5.38 -5.27 6.95
CA ARG A 132 6.11 -4.06 6.50
C ARG A 132 6.50 -4.16 5.04
N GLU A 133 6.90 -5.33 4.57
CA GLU A 133 7.23 -5.55 3.16
C GLU A 133 6.00 -5.42 2.28
N LYS A 134 4.88 -6.06 2.64
CA LYS A 134 3.58 -5.89 1.96
C LYS A 134 3.13 -4.43 1.94
N GLN A 135 3.36 -3.68 3.02
CA GLN A 135 3.04 -2.24 3.04
C GLN A 135 3.95 -1.46 2.09
N ARG A 136 5.26 -1.73 2.07
CA ARG A 136 6.20 -1.10 1.12
C ARG A 136 5.84 -1.40 -0.33
N GLU A 137 5.39 -2.61 -0.64
CA GLU A 137 4.91 -2.96 -1.99
C GLU A 137 3.66 -2.18 -2.35
N ARG A 138 2.67 -2.09 -1.45
CA ARG A 138 1.47 -1.26 -1.65
C ARG A 138 1.83 0.21 -1.85
N ASP A 139 2.75 0.74 -1.06
CA ASP A 139 3.22 2.12 -1.15
C ASP A 139 3.99 2.36 -2.47
N LYS A 140 4.78 1.39 -2.94
CA LYS A 140 5.42 1.45 -4.27
C LYS A 140 4.38 1.47 -5.39
N VAL A 141 3.36 0.61 -5.32
CA VAL A 141 2.29 0.53 -6.33
C VAL A 141 1.45 1.81 -6.35
N THR A 142 1.12 2.36 -5.19
CA THR A 142 0.36 3.62 -5.10
C THR A 142 1.16 4.80 -5.62
N LYS A 143 2.43 4.94 -5.23
CA LYS A 143 3.34 5.95 -5.79
C LYS A 143 3.53 5.81 -7.30
N ALA A 144 3.68 4.58 -7.81
CA ALA A 144 3.78 4.34 -9.24
C ALA A 144 2.50 4.77 -9.99
N LYS A 145 1.32 4.44 -9.44
CA LYS A 145 0.02 4.88 -10.01
C LYS A 145 -0.16 6.39 -9.97
N GLU A 146 0.26 7.06 -8.90
CA GLU A 146 0.23 8.53 -8.82
C GLU A 146 1.18 9.17 -9.83
N ALA A 147 2.42 8.67 -9.95
CA ALA A 147 3.38 9.14 -10.94
C ALA A 147 2.85 8.94 -12.38
N GLU A 148 2.21 7.81 -12.67
CA GLU A 148 1.58 7.55 -13.97
C GLU A 148 0.41 8.53 -14.24
N ARG A 149 -0.43 8.81 -13.24
CA ARG A 149 -1.51 9.81 -13.35
C ARG A 149 -0.94 11.21 -13.63
N GLN A 150 0.10 11.62 -12.91
CA GLN A 150 0.76 12.91 -13.11
C GLN A 150 1.40 13.00 -14.51
N ALA A 151 2.01 11.93 -15.00
CA ALA A 151 2.56 11.89 -16.35
C ALA A 151 1.47 12.05 -17.43
N ARG A 152 0.35 11.34 -17.29
CA ARG A 152 -0.81 11.47 -18.19
C ARG A 152 -1.45 12.85 -18.14
N GLU A 153 -1.52 13.46 -16.96
CA GLU A 153 -2.04 14.82 -16.80
C GLU A 153 -1.11 15.86 -17.43
N ALA A 154 0.20 15.73 -17.21
CA ALA A 154 1.21 16.59 -17.85
C ALA A 154 1.19 16.46 -19.38
N GLU A 155 1.02 15.25 -19.93
CA GLU A 155 0.86 15.03 -21.37
C GLU A 155 -0.40 15.70 -21.91
N ARG A 156 -1.54 15.55 -21.23
CA ARG A 156 -2.79 16.24 -21.61
C ARG A 156 -2.66 17.76 -21.56
N ALA A 157 -1.96 18.30 -20.56
CA ALA A 157 -1.71 19.73 -20.45
C ALA A 157 -0.86 20.25 -21.62
N ARG A 158 0.17 19.49 -22.05
CA ARG A 158 0.97 19.82 -23.23
C ARG A 158 0.14 19.84 -24.51
N ILE A 159 -0.72 18.82 -24.72
CA ILE A 159 -1.60 18.77 -25.89
C ILE A 159 -2.56 19.96 -25.92
N ARG A 160 -3.13 20.35 -24.76
CA ARG A 160 -3.97 21.54 -24.66
C ARG A 160 -3.21 22.82 -25.00
N ALA A 161 -1.98 22.98 -24.48
CA ALA A 161 -1.17 24.16 -24.78
C ALA A 161 -0.88 24.30 -26.29
N ILE A 162 -0.53 23.19 -26.96
CA ILE A 162 -0.31 23.18 -28.42
C ILE A 162 -1.59 23.59 -29.15
N ARG A 163 -2.73 23.00 -28.77
CA ARG A 163 -4.02 23.35 -29.37
C ARG A 163 -4.38 24.83 -29.17
N ASP A 164 -4.16 25.37 -27.97
CA ASP A 164 -4.44 26.78 -27.67
C ASP A 164 -3.50 27.74 -28.41
N GLU A 165 -2.25 27.33 -28.67
CA GLU A 165 -1.33 28.06 -29.54
C GLU A 165 -1.78 28.03 -31.01
N ASP A 166 -2.18 26.86 -31.52
CA ASP A 166 -2.67 26.72 -32.88
C ASP A 166 -3.98 27.50 -33.10
N GLU A 167 -4.91 27.45 -32.15
CA GLU A 167 -6.16 28.23 -32.21
C GLU A 167 -5.87 29.74 -32.19
N ARG A 168 -4.86 30.19 -31.42
CA ARG A 168 -4.41 31.59 -31.44
C ARG A 168 -3.82 31.98 -32.80
N ARG A 169 -2.96 31.14 -33.38
CA ARG A 169 -2.38 31.39 -34.71
C ARG A 169 -3.44 31.47 -35.79
N ILE A 170 -4.45 30.59 -35.75
CA ILE A 170 -5.57 30.61 -36.69
C ILE A 170 -6.37 31.91 -36.54
N ARG A 171 -6.69 32.33 -35.30
CA ARG A 171 -7.40 33.60 -35.06
C ARG A 171 -6.61 34.80 -35.56
N GLU A 172 -5.31 34.87 -35.29
CA GLU A 172 -4.45 35.95 -35.80
C GLU A 172 -4.40 35.97 -37.33
N GLN A 173 -4.35 34.80 -37.98
CA GLN A 173 -4.40 34.71 -39.44
C GLN A 173 -5.75 35.16 -39.99
N GLN A 174 -6.85 34.76 -39.36
CA GLN A 174 -8.19 35.19 -39.73
C GLN A 174 -8.37 36.70 -39.54
N GLU A 175 -7.89 37.26 -38.43
CA GLU A 175 -7.93 38.69 -38.18
C GLU A 175 -7.11 39.48 -39.22
N LYS A 176 -5.91 38.99 -39.57
CA LYS A 176 -5.10 39.59 -40.66
C LYS A 176 -5.77 39.47 -42.03
N ALA A 177 -6.47 38.37 -42.30
CA ALA A 177 -7.20 38.18 -43.56
C ALA A 177 -8.49 39.02 -43.62
N MET A 178 -9.14 39.28 -42.48
CA MET A 178 -10.36 40.07 -42.38
C MET A 178 -10.12 41.57 -42.18
N ALA A 179 -8.87 41.98 -41.92
CA ALA A 179 -8.49 43.38 -41.88
C ALA A 179 -8.71 44.02 -43.27
N LYS A 180 -9.79 44.79 -43.40
CA LYS A 180 -10.14 45.50 -44.64
C LYS A 180 -8.97 46.41 -45.04
N PRO A 181 -8.54 46.41 -46.32
CA PRO A 181 -7.49 47.32 -46.76
C PRO A 181 -7.93 48.77 -46.51
N VAL A 182 -7.08 49.54 -45.84
CA VAL A 182 -7.33 50.95 -45.54
C VAL A 182 -7.32 51.72 -46.86
N LYS A 183 -8.47 52.31 -47.25
CA LYS A 183 -8.58 53.13 -48.46
C LYS A 183 -7.66 54.35 -48.34
N PRO A 184 -6.83 54.64 -49.35
CA PRO A 184 -5.97 55.83 -49.31
C PRO A 184 -6.84 57.10 -49.27
N PRO A 185 -6.44 58.14 -48.51
CA PRO A 185 -7.19 59.39 -48.46
C PRO A 185 -7.12 60.12 -49.81
N ILE A 186 -8.29 60.45 -50.38
CA ILE A 186 -8.39 61.22 -51.61
C ILE A 186 -8.09 62.70 -51.31
N ILE A 187 -7.10 63.26 -52.01
CA ILE A 187 -6.73 64.67 -51.89
C ILE A 187 -7.64 65.48 -52.82
N LYS A 188 -8.58 66.23 -52.24
CA LYS A 188 -9.60 67.03 -52.93
C LYS A 188 -9.18 68.51 -52.97
N PHE A 189 -9.45 69.19 -54.07
CA PHE A 189 -9.23 70.63 -54.24
C PHE A 189 -10.53 71.43 -54.10
N GLU A 190 -10.46 72.76 -54.22
CA GLU A 190 -11.65 73.62 -54.13
C GLU A 190 -12.65 73.30 -55.25
N PRO A 191 -13.95 73.19 -54.92
CA PRO A 191 -14.99 72.91 -55.91
C PRO A 191 -15.18 74.09 -56.85
N VAL A 192 -15.13 73.84 -58.16
CA VAL A 192 -15.35 74.82 -59.22
C VAL A 192 -16.52 74.34 -60.07
N ASP A 193 -17.55 75.18 -60.23
CA ASP A 193 -18.76 74.88 -61.03
C ASP A 193 -19.47 73.57 -60.62
N GLY A 194 -19.53 73.31 -59.31
CA GLY A 194 -20.14 72.08 -58.78
C GLY A 194 -19.33 70.81 -59.03
N ILE A 195 -18.08 70.91 -59.48
CA ILE A 195 -17.17 69.78 -59.66
C ILE A 195 -15.99 69.95 -58.69
N THR A 196 -15.65 68.89 -57.97
CA THR A 196 -14.50 68.88 -57.07
C THR A 196 -13.32 68.15 -57.73
N PRO A 197 -12.28 68.87 -58.20
CA PRO A 197 -11.10 68.24 -58.78
C PRO A 197 -10.25 67.53 -57.72
N THR A 198 -9.50 66.54 -58.15
CA THR A 198 -8.64 65.71 -57.28
C THR A 198 -7.22 65.65 -57.85
N LYS A 199 -6.26 65.17 -57.06
CA LYS A 199 -4.85 65.07 -57.48
C LYS A 199 -4.66 64.30 -58.79
N ASP A 200 -5.48 63.28 -59.03
CA ASP A 200 -5.32 62.38 -60.18
C ASP A 200 -6.16 62.82 -61.40
N PHE A 201 -7.17 63.68 -61.21
CA PHE A 201 -8.11 64.10 -62.26
C PHE A 201 -8.26 65.62 -62.33
N ASP A 202 -7.84 66.17 -63.48
CA ASP A 202 -7.85 67.60 -63.76
C ASP A 202 -9.27 68.12 -64.04
N LEU A 203 -9.53 69.39 -63.75
CA LEU A 203 -10.85 70.00 -63.98
C LEU A 203 -11.30 69.91 -65.44
N ALA A 204 -10.38 70.12 -66.40
CA ALA A 204 -10.68 70.03 -67.84
C ALA A 204 -11.16 68.62 -68.23
N PHE A 205 -10.56 67.59 -67.64
CA PHE A 205 -10.97 66.20 -67.84
C PHE A 205 -12.34 65.95 -67.21
N LEU A 206 -12.59 66.41 -65.98
CA LEU A 206 -13.88 66.23 -65.33
C LEU A 206 -15.02 66.94 -66.08
N LEU A 207 -14.76 68.11 -66.67
CA LEU A 207 -15.73 68.81 -67.50
C LEU A 207 -16.05 68.04 -68.79
N SER A 208 -15.04 67.47 -69.47
CA SER A 208 -15.28 66.64 -70.65
C SER A 208 -16.06 65.37 -70.31
N GLN A 209 -15.74 64.74 -69.17
CA GLN A 209 -16.46 63.56 -68.68
C GLN A 209 -17.90 63.88 -68.27
N ARG A 210 -18.15 65.04 -67.65
CA ARG A 210 -19.50 65.50 -67.32
C ARG A 210 -20.36 65.66 -68.58
N GLN A 211 -19.80 66.26 -69.63
CA GLN A 211 -20.50 66.41 -70.90
C GLN A 211 -20.83 65.05 -71.53
N LEU A 212 -19.87 64.12 -71.53
CA LEU A 212 -20.06 62.77 -72.05
C LEU A 212 -21.14 61.99 -71.25
N LEU A 213 -21.14 62.11 -69.92
CA LEU A 213 -22.17 61.51 -69.06
C LEU A 213 -23.57 62.06 -69.36
N ILE A 214 -23.70 63.37 -69.55
CA ILE A 214 -24.99 64.00 -69.87
C ILE A 214 -25.50 63.52 -71.24
N GLU A 215 -24.62 63.44 -72.24
CA GLU A 215 -24.96 62.92 -73.57
C GLU A 215 -25.43 61.46 -73.48
N LYS A 216 -24.66 60.61 -72.78
CA LYS A 216 -25.01 59.20 -72.59
C LYS A 216 -26.30 59.00 -71.80
N ARG A 217 -26.57 59.85 -70.81
CA ARG A 217 -27.82 59.86 -70.06
C ARG A 217 -29.03 60.07 -70.97
N VAL A 218 -28.95 61.03 -71.88
CA VAL A 218 -30.04 61.34 -72.83
C VAL A 218 -30.22 60.19 -73.82
N GLU A 219 -29.13 59.62 -74.32
CA GLU A 219 -29.14 58.46 -75.23
C GLU A 219 -29.83 57.25 -74.60
N LEU A 220 -29.39 56.84 -73.41
CA LEU A 220 -29.91 55.66 -72.69
C LEU A 220 -31.35 55.84 -72.21
N LEU A 221 -31.71 57.05 -71.77
CA LEU A 221 -33.09 57.35 -71.38
C LEU A 221 -34.03 57.30 -72.60
N GLY A 222 -33.57 57.78 -73.75
CA GLY A 222 -34.28 57.63 -75.02
C GLY A 222 -34.42 56.17 -75.45
N GLN A 223 -33.37 55.37 -75.29
CA GLN A 223 -33.39 53.93 -75.59
C GLN A 223 -34.35 53.17 -74.67
N ALA A 224 -34.28 53.40 -73.35
CA ALA A 224 -35.18 52.76 -72.38
C ALA A 224 -36.65 53.05 -72.70
N LYS A 225 -36.97 54.30 -73.04
CA LYS A 225 -38.33 54.70 -73.39
C LYS A 225 -38.81 54.04 -74.69
N ARG A 226 -37.95 53.95 -75.72
CA ARG A 226 -38.30 53.26 -76.98
C ARG A 226 -38.58 51.77 -76.74
N LEU A 227 -37.68 51.06 -76.07
CA LEU A 227 -37.84 49.62 -75.78
C LEU A 227 -39.08 49.34 -74.93
N GLU A 228 -39.42 50.22 -73.99
CA GLU A 228 -40.64 50.10 -73.20
C GLU A 228 -41.90 50.34 -74.04
N GLN A 229 -41.86 51.29 -74.99
CA GLN A 229 -42.96 51.52 -75.93
C GLN A 229 -43.13 50.33 -76.88
N ASP A 230 -42.05 49.78 -77.42
CA ASP A 230 -42.05 48.61 -78.29
C ASP A 230 -42.65 47.39 -77.54
N ALA A 231 -42.23 47.17 -76.29
CA ALA A 231 -42.79 46.12 -75.43
C ALA A 231 -44.28 46.31 -75.08
N MET A 232 -44.74 47.56 -74.99
CA MET A 232 -46.17 47.88 -74.78
C MET A 232 -46.99 47.67 -76.06
N GLU A 233 -46.43 48.00 -77.23
CA GLU A 233 -47.08 47.80 -78.54
C GLU A 233 -47.33 46.31 -78.82
N ILE A 234 -46.41 45.41 -78.42
CA ILE A 234 -46.62 43.96 -78.51
C ILE A 234 -47.87 43.52 -77.73
N VAL A 235 -48.13 44.11 -76.57
CA VAL A 235 -49.32 43.81 -75.75
C VAL A 235 -50.59 44.35 -76.40
N ASP A 236 -50.56 45.60 -76.87
CA ASP A 236 -51.72 46.26 -77.48
C ASP A 236 -52.16 45.54 -78.77
N ASN A 237 -51.20 45.11 -79.58
CA ASN A 237 -51.45 44.31 -80.78
C ASN A 237 -51.94 42.88 -80.46
N GLN A 238 -51.58 42.33 -79.30
CA GLN A 238 -52.04 41.00 -78.85
C GLN A 238 -53.48 41.04 -78.32
N GLU A 239 -53.92 42.14 -77.70
CA GLU A 239 -55.28 42.27 -77.12
C GLU A 239 -56.37 42.53 -78.18
N MET A 240 -55.99 42.90 -79.42
CA MET A 240 -56.93 43.32 -80.48
C MET A 240 -57.29 42.24 -81.51
N GLY A 241 -56.76 41.01 -81.38
CA GLY A 241 -57.03 39.90 -82.30
C GLY A 241 -57.62 38.69 -81.57
N ASP A 242 -58.85 38.29 -81.94
CA ASP A 242 -59.38 36.96 -81.63
C ASP A 242 -58.38 35.91 -82.13
N VAL A 243 -57.66 35.27 -81.20
CA VAL A 243 -56.77 34.14 -81.49
C VAL A 243 -57.62 32.97 -82.00
N ASP A 244 -57.69 32.79 -83.31
CA ASP A 244 -58.20 31.57 -83.93
C ASP A 244 -57.27 30.42 -83.55
N PHE A 245 -57.70 29.57 -82.60
CA PHE A 245 -56.98 28.38 -82.13
C PHE A 245 -57.01 27.23 -83.17
N GLY A 246 -56.68 27.53 -84.43
CA GLY A 246 -56.60 26.58 -85.54
C GLY A 246 -55.16 26.41 -86.05
N GLU A 247 -54.51 25.32 -85.62
CA GLU A 247 -53.30 24.72 -86.22
C GLU A 247 -51.94 25.46 -86.25
N GLU A 248 -51.80 26.71 -85.77
CA GLU A 248 -50.49 27.39 -85.59
C GLU A 248 -50.33 28.01 -84.18
N GLY A 249 -50.62 27.22 -83.14
CA GLY A 249 -50.59 27.66 -81.73
C GLY A 249 -49.20 27.84 -81.10
N GLY A 250 -48.24 28.45 -81.80
CA GLY A 250 -46.85 28.64 -81.33
C GLY A 250 -46.31 30.08 -81.33
N GLU A 251 -46.93 31.01 -82.06
CA GLU A 251 -46.41 32.39 -82.22
C GLU A 251 -46.59 33.27 -80.97
N GLY A 252 -47.54 32.95 -80.10
CA GLY A 252 -47.73 33.68 -78.84
C GLY A 252 -46.55 33.55 -77.87
N ASP A 253 -45.84 32.41 -77.88
CA ASP A 253 -44.70 32.17 -76.99
C ASP A 253 -43.47 33.00 -77.42
N THR A 254 -43.27 33.19 -78.73
CA THR A 254 -42.18 34.02 -79.26
C THR A 254 -42.39 35.51 -78.94
N MET A 255 -43.63 36.01 -79.03
CA MET A 255 -43.94 37.40 -78.69
C MET A 255 -43.74 37.71 -77.20
N VAL A 256 -44.05 36.74 -76.32
CA VAL A 256 -43.79 36.87 -74.88
C VAL A 256 -42.29 36.98 -74.60
N VAL A 257 -41.46 36.14 -75.24
CA VAL A 257 -40.00 36.19 -75.10
C VAL A 257 -39.42 37.51 -75.61
N GLU A 258 -39.90 38.01 -76.75
CA GLU A 258 -39.47 39.30 -77.31
C GLU A 258 -39.81 40.47 -76.38
N ARG A 259 -41.05 40.50 -75.86
CA ARG A 259 -41.49 41.49 -74.88
C ARG A 259 -40.64 41.45 -73.61
N GLU A 260 -40.39 40.26 -73.06
CA GLU A 260 -39.56 40.10 -71.86
C GLU A 260 -38.14 40.59 -72.10
N ARG A 261 -37.57 40.31 -73.28
CA ARG A 261 -36.26 40.81 -73.68
C ARG A 261 -36.22 42.33 -73.72
N ASP A 262 -37.21 42.99 -74.32
CA ASP A 262 -37.25 44.45 -74.44
C ASP A 262 -37.43 45.13 -73.09
N LEU A 263 -38.23 44.53 -72.19
CA LEU A 263 -38.36 44.98 -70.81
C LEU A 263 -37.04 44.87 -70.05
N ILE A 264 -36.34 43.72 -70.14
CA ILE A 264 -35.04 43.53 -69.50
C ILE A 264 -34.02 44.55 -70.04
N LEU A 265 -33.98 44.79 -71.35
CA LEU A 265 -33.07 45.77 -71.95
C LEU A 265 -33.42 47.21 -71.54
N SER A 266 -34.71 47.55 -71.39
CA SER A 266 -35.15 48.84 -70.87
C SER A 266 -34.74 49.03 -69.41
N GLU A 267 -34.93 48.01 -68.57
CA GLU A 267 -34.48 48.02 -67.17
C GLU A 267 -32.95 48.20 -67.07
N GLN A 268 -32.18 47.48 -67.88
CA GLN A 268 -30.73 47.63 -67.93
C GLN A 268 -30.32 49.06 -68.30
N ALA A 269 -30.95 49.66 -69.33
CA ALA A 269 -30.69 51.04 -69.71
C ALA A 269 -31.05 52.03 -68.58
N ARG A 270 -32.13 51.80 -67.83
CA ARG A 270 -32.50 52.62 -66.66
C ARG A 270 -31.50 52.50 -65.51
N LEU A 271 -30.99 51.30 -65.25
CA LEU A 271 -29.94 51.07 -64.25
C LEU A 271 -28.64 51.79 -64.62
N GLU A 272 -28.29 51.81 -65.91
CA GLU A 272 -27.13 52.57 -66.40
C GLU A 272 -27.35 54.10 -66.24
N VAL A 273 -28.56 54.60 -66.48
CA VAL A 273 -28.90 56.01 -66.21
C VAL A 273 -28.75 56.34 -64.72
N GLU A 274 -29.18 55.46 -63.82
CA GLU A 274 -28.99 55.65 -62.38
C GLU A 274 -27.50 55.66 -62.01
N ALA A 275 -26.69 54.79 -62.63
CA ALA A 275 -25.24 54.79 -62.45
C ALA A 275 -24.59 56.08 -62.94
N ILE A 276 -25.07 56.65 -64.05
CA ILE A 276 -24.64 57.97 -64.57
C ILE A 276 -25.01 59.09 -63.58
N ASP A 277 -26.24 59.10 -63.06
CA ASP A 277 -26.67 60.11 -62.08
C ASP A 277 -25.86 60.00 -60.78
N ALA A 278 -25.51 58.79 -60.36
CA ALA A 278 -24.59 58.57 -59.23
C ALA A 278 -23.16 59.07 -59.55
N ALA A 279 -22.68 58.86 -60.78
CA ALA A 279 -21.36 59.34 -61.20
C ALA A 279 -21.28 60.88 -61.20
N LEU A 280 -22.33 61.57 -61.65
CA LEU A 280 -22.43 63.03 -61.59
C LEU A 280 -22.38 63.54 -60.13
N LYS A 281 -23.11 62.91 -59.21
CA LYS A 281 -23.01 63.25 -57.76
C LYS A 281 -21.61 63.01 -57.19
N ARG A 282 -20.91 61.97 -57.63
CA ARG A 282 -19.52 61.71 -57.21
C ARG A 282 -18.56 62.79 -57.73
N MET A 283 -18.83 63.41 -58.87
CA MET A 283 -18.05 64.57 -59.34
C MET A 283 -18.22 65.77 -58.42
N GLU A 284 -19.43 65.99 -57.90
CA GLU A 284 -19.70 67.07 -56.93
C GLU A 284 -18.94 66.85 -55.61
N ILE A 285 -18.93 65.62 -55.10
CA ILE A 285 -18.28 65.26 -53.82
C ILE A 285 -16.74 65.09 -53.96
N GLY A 286 -16.24 64.96 -55.18
CA GLY A 286 -14.81 64.75 -55.47
C GLY A 286 -14.35 63.31 -55.25
N GLU A 287 -15.24 62.35 -55.51
CA GLU A 287 -14.95 60.91 -55.45
C GLU A 287 -15.04 60.25 -56.84
N TYR A 288 -15.27 61.05 -57.87
CA TYR A 288 -15.28 60.57 -59.24
C TYR A 288 -13.90 60.08 -59.67
N GLY A 289 -13.87 58.96 -60.40
CA GLY A 289 -12.64 58.33 -60.85
C GLY A 289 -11.91 57.50 -59.81
N TYR A 290 -12.46 57.30 -58.60
CA TYR A 290 -11.90 56.37 -57.61
C TYR A 290 -12.79 55.15 -57.42
N SER A 291 -12.17 53.98 -57.20
CA SER A 291 -12.91 52.74 -56.98
C SER A 291 -13.70 52.76 -55.67
N SER A 292 -14.98 52.38 -55.71
CA SER A 292 -15.78 52.17 -54.49
C SER A 292 -15.26 51.02 -53.62
N TYR A 293 -14.49 50.09 -54.18
CA TYR A 293 -13.95 48.92 -53.48
C TYR A 293 -12.58 49.24 -52.85
N SER A 294 -11.55 49.52 -53.63
CA SER A 294 -10.18 49.78 -53.12
C SER A 294 -9.87 51.25 -52.82
N GLY A 295 -10.64 52.20 -53.35
CA GLY A 295 -10.29 53.63 -53.29
C GLY A 295 -9.11 54.03 -54.18
N LEU A 296 -8.64 53.14 -55.07
CA LEU A 296 -7.58 53.44 -56.03
C LEU A 296 -8.12 54.25 -57.24
N PRO A 297 -7.29 55.08 -57.89
CA PRO A 297 -7.68 55.82 -59.07
C PRO A 297 -7.94 54.88 -60.26
N ILE A 298 -9.05 55.10 -60.96
CA ILE A 298 -9.45 54.40 -62.17
C ILE A 298 -8.67 55.00 -63.36
N PRO A 299 -8.07 54.19 -64.24
CA PRO A 299 -7.35 54.69 -65.41
C PRO A 299 -8.21 55.62 -66.27
N ARG A 300 -7.64 56.76 -66.71
CA ARG A 300 -8.34 57.78 -67.53
C ARG A 300 -8.92 57.20 -68.81
N GLU A 301 -8.14 56.38 -69.53
CA GLU A 301 -8.56 55.69 -70.76
C GLU A 301 -9.86 54.89 -70.57
N ARG A 302 -10.07 54.33 -69.38
CA ARG A 302 -11.30 53.59 -69.09
C ARG A 302 -12.48 54.52 -68.83
N LEU A 303 -12.26 55.61 -68.11
CA LEU A 303 -13.31 56.60 -67.87
C LEU A 303 -13.76 57.25 -69.18
N GLU A 304 -12.87 57.44 -70.13
CA GLU A 304 -13.20 57.95 -71.47
C GLU A 304 -14.12 57.01 -72.25
N VAL A 305 -14.00 55.68 -72.05
CA VAL A 305 -14.86 54.69 -72.74
C VAL A 305 -16.13 54.40 -71.94
N LEU A 306 -16.03 54.27 -70.61
CA LEU A 306 -17.13 53.93 -69.70
C LEU A 306 -17.15 54.92 -68.51
N PRO A 307 -17.73 56.12 -68.69
CA PRO A 307 -17.59 57.20 -67.72
C PRO A 307 -18.38 57.00 -66.42
N TRP A 308 -19.38 56.10 -66.37
CA TRP A 308 -20.13 55.77 -65.14
C TRP A 308 -19.51 54.62 -64.34
N THR A 309 -18.32 54.14 -64.72
CA THR A 309 -17.70 52.99 -64.06
C THR A 309 -17.19 53.32 -62.65
N THR A 310 -17.43 52.42 -61.70
CA THR A 310 -17.18 52.65 -60.27
C THR A 310 -16.07 51.80 -59.67
N GLU A 311 -15.49 50.87 -60.44
CA GLU A 311 -14.56 49.83 -59.96
C GLU A 311 -13.38 49.69 -60.92
N LEU A 312 -12.22 49.18 -60.49
CA LEU A 312 -11.08 48.84 -61.37
C LEU A 312 -11.34 47.56 -62.19
N VAL A 313 -10.57 47.35 -63.26
CA VAL A 313 -10.79 46.20 -64.17
C VAL A 313 -10.46 44.91 -63.42
N THR A 314 -9.41 44.94 -62.61
CA THR A 314 -8.98 43.85 -61.74
C THR A 314 -10.03 43.48 -60.68
N GLU A 315 -10.81 44.45 -60.22
CA GLU A 315 -11.85 44.25 -59.21
C GLU A 315 -13.12 43.70 -59.84
N ARG A 316 -13.55 44.29 -60.96
CA ARG A 316 -14.73 43.84 -61.71
C ARG A 316 -14.53 42.44 -62.33
N ALA A 317 -13.32 42.12 -62.80
CA ALA A 317 -12.97 40.80 -63.29
C ALA A 317 -12.73 39.78 -62.15
N GLY A 318 -12.30 40.24 -60.97
CA GLY A 318 -11.96 39.41 -59.81
C GLY A 318 -13.15 38.82 -59.04
N GLY A 319 -14.38 39.25 -59.32
CA GLY A 319 -15.61 38.74 -58.68
C GLY A 319 -15.92 37.26 -58.95
N LEU A 320 -15.21 36.62 -59.89
CA LEU A 320 -15.30 35.18 -60.18
C LEU A 320 -14.32 34.31 -59.37
N GLY A 321 -13.39 34.89 -58.59
CA GLY A 321 -12.23 34.14 -58.06
C GLY A 321 -11.94 34.20 -56.55
N ASN A 322 -12.56 35.08 -55.78
CA ASN A 322 -12.28 35.23 -54.34
C ASN A 322 -13.56 35.14 -53.49
N ARG A 323 -14.22 33.99 -53.48
CA ARG A 323 -15.21 33.61 -52.47
C ARG A 323 -14.83 32.29 -51.81
#